data_AF-A0A7C5NDW9-F1
#
_entry.id   AF-A0A7C5NDW9-F1
#
_cell.length_a   1.000
_cell.length_b   1.000
_cell.length_c   1.000
_cell.angle_alpha   90.00
_cell.angle_beta   90.00
_cell.angle_gamma   90.00
#
_symmetry.space_group_name_H-M   'P 1'
#
loop_
_entity.id
_entity.type
_entity.pdbx_description
1 polymer ?
#
loop_
_entity_poly.entity_id
_entity_poly.type
_entity_poly.pdbx_seq_one_letter_code
_entity_poly.pdbx_strand_id
1 'polypeptide(L)' 'MLRISHNVAIPDHEIQFSAIRAQGAGGQNVNKVSSAVHLRFDVARSSL' A
#
# COMPACT_ATOMS: atom_id res chain seq x y z
N MET A 1 -2.33 7.44 10.37
CA MET A 1 -0.91 7.51 10.77
C MET A 1 -0.53 6.11 11.22
N LEU A 2 0.54 5.51 10.68
CA LEU A 2 0.99 4.18 11.05
C LEU A 2 1.99 4.26 12.20
N ARG A 3 1.62 3.80 13.40
CA ARG A 3 2.52 3.80 14.58
C ARG A 3 3.39 2.55 14.59
N ILE A 4 4.70 2.74 14.72
CA ILE A 4 5.69 1.66 14.81
C ILE A 4 6.17 1.49 16.26
N SER A 5 6.41 2.59 16.97
CA SER A 5 6.82 2.60 18.38
C SER A 5 6.28 3.83 19.11
N HIS A 6 6.69 4.03 20.37
CA HIS A 6 6.32 5.22 21.16
C HIS A 6 6.78 6.53 20.51
N ASN A 7 7.91 6.50 19.80
CA ASN A 7 8.57 7.68 19.23
C ASN A 7 8.60 7.66 17.69
N VAL A 8 8.17 6.57 17.06
CA VAL A 8 8.22 6.39 15.61
C VAL A 8 6.82 6.17 15.06
N ALA A 9 6.39 7.07 14.20
CA ALA A 9 5.13 6.97 13.47
C ALA A 9 5.30 7.53 12.06
N ILE A 10 4.70 6.86 11.09
CA ILE A 10 4.71 7.26 9.68
C ILE A 10 3.39 8.00 9.39
N PRO A 11 3.42 9.26 8.94
CA PRO A 11 2.23 9.96 8.49
C PRO A 11 1.56 9.27 7.29
N ASP A 12 0.22 9.31 7.18
CA ASP A 12 -0.48 8.60 6.09
C ASP A 12 -0.08 9.12 4.70
N HIS A 13 0.29 10.39 4.58
CA HIS A 13 0.68 11.00 3.31
C HIS A 13 2.05 10.51 2.79
N GLU A 14 2.85 9.86 3.62
CA GLU A 14 4.12 9.23 3.20
C GLU A 14 3.90 7.81 2.65
N ILE A 15 2.74 7.22 2.91
CA ILE A 15 2.39 5.88 2.45
C ILE A 15 1.45 6.03 1.23
N GLN A 16 1.94 5.61 0.07
CA GLN A 16 1.15 5.64 -1.16
C GLN A 16 0.54 4.27 -1.43
N PHE A 17 -0.78 4.25 -1.63
CA PHE A 17 -1.52 3.07 -2.04
C PHE A 17 -1.97 3.22 -3.49
N SER A 18 -1.85 2.15 -4.26
CA SER A 18 -2.37 2.08 -5.63
C SER A 18 -3.11 0.77 -5.80
N ALA A 19 -4.40 0.85 -6.11
CA ALA A 19 -5.19 -0.32 -6.46
C ALA A 19 -4.72 -0.85 -7.82
N ILE A 20 -4.41 -2.13 -7.88
CA ILE A 20 -3.95 -2.81 -9.09
C ILE A 20 -4.82 -4.03 -9.36
N ARG A 21 -4.85 -4.48 -10.61
CA ARG A 21 -5.44 -5.79 -10.91
C ARG A 21 -4.53 -6.88 -10.36
N ALA A 22 -5.13 -7.80 -9.61
CA ALA A 22 -4.45 -9.04 -9.26
C ALA A 22 -4.09 -9.79 -10.55
N GLN A 23 -2.87 -10.36 -10.62
CA GLN A 23 -2.44 -11.22 -11.73
C GLN A 23 -2.55 -12.68 -11.28
N GLY A 24 -3.11 -13.55 -12.14
CA GLY A 24 -3.23 -14.98 -11.89
C GLY A 24 -4.45 -15.61 -12.54
N ALA A 25 -4.51 -16.95 -12.54
CA ALA A 25 -5.68 -17.72 -12.99
C ALA A 25 -6.84 -17.58 -12.00
N GLY A 26 -7.51 -16.43 -12.01
CA GLY A 26 -8.68 -16.17 -11.21
C GLY A 26 -9.97 -16.23 -12.02
N GLY A 27 -11.08 -16.61 -11.37
CA GLY A 27 -12.41 -16.57 -11.97
C GLY A 27 -12.90 -15.14 -12.29
N GLN A 28 -14.14 -15.00 -12.77
CA GLN A 28 -14.69 -13.71 -13.22
C GLN A 28 -14.50 -12.55 -12.21
N ASN A 29 -14.57 -12.79 -10.90
CA ASN A 29 -14.38 -11.75 -9.88
C ASN A 29 -12.94 -11.21 -9.79
N VAL A 30 -11.93 -12.03 -10.10
CA VAL A 30 -10.51 -11.64 -10.05
C VAL A 30 -10.13 -10.85 -11.30
N ASN A 31 -10.72 -11.18 -12.46
CA ASN A 31 -10.42 -10.50 -13.73
C ASN A 31 -11.10 -9.12 -13.86
N LYS A 32 -12.15 -8.86 -13.08
CA LYS A 32 -12.98 -7.65 -13.22
C LYS A 32 -12.72 -6.58 -12.16
N VAL A 33 -12.14 -6.93 -11.00
CA VAL A 33 -11.97 -5.99 -9.88
C VAL A 33 -10.49 -5.81 -9.52
N SER A 34 -10.06 -4.58 -9.22
CA SER A 34 -8.72 -4.28 -8.70
C SER A 34 -8.61 -4.71 -7.24
N SER A 35 -8.55 -6.02 -7.00
CA SER A 35 -8.50 -6.61 -5.66
C SER A 35 -7.11 -6.63 -5.04
N ALA A 36 -6.06 -6.29 -5.80
CA ALA A 36 -4.69 -6.21 -5.31
C ALA A 36 -4.28 -4.75 -5.05
N VAL A 37 -3.31 -4.55 -4.17
CA VAL A 37 -2.82 -3.22 -3.79
C VAL A 37 -1.30 -3.20 -3.83
N HIS A 38 -0.72 -2.20 -4.48
CA HIS A 38 0.67 -1.82 -4.28
C HIS A 38 0.76 -0.75 -3.19
N LEU A 39 1.55 -1.02 -2.17
CA LEU A 39 1.92 -0.08 -1.12
C LEU A 39 3.37 0.34 -1.35
N ARG A 40 3.61 1.65 -1.41
CA ARG A 40 4.96 2.21 -1.53
C ARG A 40 5.22 3.20 -0.41
N PHE A 41 6.37 3.06 0.23
CA PHE A 41 6.90 3.97 1.24
C PHE A 41 8.38 4.21 0.93
N ASP A 42 8.78 5.47 0.85
CA ASP A 42 10.15 5.87 0.53
C ASP A 42 10.87 6.27 1.81
N VAL A 43 11.65 5.35 2.37
CA VAL A 43 12.35 5.54 3.65
C VAL A 43 13.34 6.72 3.56
N ALA A 44 14.05 6.86 2.44
CA ALA A 44 15.10 7.87 2.28
C ALA A 44 14.55 9.30 2.19
N ARG A 45 13.27 9.45 1.83
CA ARG A 45 12.57 10.74 1.77
C ARG A 45 11.52 10.92 2.88
N SER A 46 11.46 10.00 3.83
CA SER A 46 10.56 10.09 4.97
C SER A 46 10.98 11.21 5.93
N SER A 47 10.02 11.76 6.67
CA SER A 47 10.28 12.81 7.67
C SER A 47 10.74 12.28 9.04
N LEU A 48 11.06 10.97 9.11
CA LEU A 48 11.45 10.24 10.31
C LEU A 48 12.83 10.63 10.87
#